data_AF-A0A3C0UJA6-F1
#
_entry.id   AF-A0A3C0UJA6-F1
#
_cell.length_a   1.000
_cell.length_b   1.000
_cell.length_c   1.000
_cell.angle_alpha   90.00
_cell.angle_beta   90.00
_cell.angle_gamma   90.00
#
_symmetry.space_group_name_H-M   'P 1'
#
loop_
_entity.id
_entity.type
_entity.pdbx_description
1 polymer ?
#
loop_
_entity_poly.entity_id
_entity_poly.type
_entity_poly.pdbx_seq_one_letter_code
_entity_poly.pdbx_strand_id
1 'polypeptide(L)'
;MEALFADIPADIRLKQPLELPSAVSELEILRMMQQRAGRNSNVDDYPCFLGAGAYDHFIPSVISHLAGRAEFYTAYTQYQPEISQGGLQALWEYQSFICELTGLEVSNASLYDGATATAEAMNLACGVTGRKKVLISGAVHPFYRQ
;
A
#
# COMPACT_ATOMS: atom_id res chain seq x y z
N MET A 1 6.77 -19.22 32.39
CA MET A 1 6.99 -18.43 31.16
C MET A 1 8.15 -18.98 30.36
N GLU A 2 9.34 -19.20 30.94
CA GLU A 2 10.49 -19.81 30.25
C GLU A 2 10.22 -21.15 29.54
N ALA A 3 9.37 -22.01 30.13
CA ALA A 3 8.97 -23.27 29.53
C ALA A 3 8.25 -23.12 28.17
N LEU A 4 7.58 -21.99 27.91
CA LEU A 4 6.92 -21.71 26.63
C LEU A 4 7.91 -21.47 25.48
N PHE A 5 9.16 -21.16 25.81
CA PHE A 5 10.21 -20.90 24.83
C PHE A 5 11.10 -22.12 24.58
N ALA A 6 10.81 -23.28 25.19
CA ALA A 6 11.67 -24.48 25.12
C ALA A 6 12.03 -24.90 23.68
N ASP A 7 11.12 -24.69 22.72
CA ASP A 7 11.31 -25.04 21.31
C ASP A 7 12.29 -24.11 20.55
N ILE A 8 12.67 -22.98 21.13
CA ILE A 8 13.66 -22.06 20.54
C ILE A 8 15.07 -22.49 21.00
N PRO A 9 15.99 -22.91 20.13
CA PRO A 9 17.34 -23.29 20.53
C PRO A 9 18.07 -22.16 21.28
N ALA A 10 18.72 -22.49 22.41
CA ALA A 10 19.29 -21.49 23.33
C ALA A 10 20.47 -20.70 22.75
N ASP A 11 21.16 -21.26 21.76
CA ASP A 11 22.28 -20.65 21.05
C ASP A 11 21.85 -19.49 20.13
N ILE A 12 20.62 -19.52 19.60
CA ILE A 12 20.05 -18.45 18.77
C ILE A 12 19.19 -17.45 19.54
N ARG A 13 18.91 -17.69 20.83
CA ARG A 13 18.14 -16.74 21.65
C ARG A 13 18.95 -15.46 21.89
N LEU A 14 18.26 -14.33 21.81
CA LEU A 14 18.84 -13.05 22.21
C LEU A 14 19.14 -13.10 23.73
N LYS A 15 20.41 -12.93 24.10
CA LYS A 15 20.89 -13.06 25.49
C LYS A 15 20.82 -11.75 26.28
N GLN A 16 20.37 -10.68 25.65
CA GLN A 16 20.29 -9.35 26.23
C GLN A 16 18.93 -8.72 25.90
N PRO A 17 18.47 -7.75 26.70
CA PRO A 17 17.28 -6.97 26.35
C PRO A 17 17.47 -6.25 25.00
N LEU A 18 16.36 -5.98 24.31
CA LEU A 18 16.39 -5.09 23.15
C LEU A 18 16.77 -3.68 23.60
N GLU A 19 17.67 -3.04 22.87
CA GLU A 19 18.06 -1.64 23.09
C GLU A 19 16.98 -0.70 22.53
N LEU A 20 15.87 -0.58 23.26
CA LEU A 20 14.74 0.29 22.91
C LEU A 20 14.59 1.42 23.93
N PRO A 21 14.08 2.60 23.52
CA PRO A 21 13.64 3.62 24.47
C PRO A 21 12.58 3.09 25.44
N SER A 22 12.47 3.73 26.60
CA SER A 22 11.39 3.44 27.54
C SER A 22 10.02 3.58 26.87
N ALA A 23 9.09 2.69 27.22
CA ALA A 23 7.71 2.78 26.78
C ALA A 23 7.09 4.12 27.21
N VAL A 24 6.26 4.68 26.34
CA VAL A 24 5.48 5.90 26.59
C VAL A 24 4.00 5.56 26.53
N SER A 25 3.17 6.36 27.18
CA SER A 25 1.71 6.25 27.09
C SER A 25 1.18 6.60 25.70
N GLU A 26 -0.05 6.19 25.42
CA GLU A 26 -0.75 6.53 24.17
C GLU A 26 -0.82 8.05 23.94
N LEU A 27 -1.11 8.82 24.99
CA LEU A 27 -1.18 10.28 24.90
C LEU A 27 0.19 10.90 24.58
N GLU A 28 1.26 10.36 25.14
CA GLU A 28 2.61 10.82 24.89
C GLU A 28 3.03 10.52 23.44
N ILE A 29 2.79 9.30 22.95
CA ILE A 29 3.15 8.96 21.57
C ILE A 29 2.36 9.78 20.54
N LEU A 30 1.06 10.03 20.78
CA LEU A 30 0.25 10.89 19.90
C LEU A 30 0.80 12.31 19.83
N ARG A 31 1.14 12.93 20.97
CA ARG A 31 1.76 14.26 21.01
C ARG A 31 3.11 14.29 20.30
N MET A 32 3.94 13.26 20.51
CA MET A 32 5.23 13.14 19.84
C MET A 32 5.08 13.04 18.32
N MET A 33 4.11 12.26 17.83
CA MET A 33 3.84 12.12 16.39
C MET A 33 3.30 13.41 15.79
N GLN A 34 2.37 14.10 16.46
CA GLN A 34 1.87 15.41 16.02
C GLN A 34 2.99 16.45 15.92
N GLN A 35 3.86 16.54 16.93
CA GLN A 35 4.99 17.46 16.91
C GLN A 35 5.97 17.17 15.77
N ARG A 36 6.21 15.88 15.47
CA ARG A 36 7.09 15.47 14.36
C ARG A 36 6.45 15.77 13.00
N ALA A 37 5.16 15.44 12.83
CA ALA A 37 4.42 15.71 11.60
C ALA A 37 4.35 17.21 11.28
N GLY A 38 4.19 18.06 12.29
CA GLY A 38 4.17 19.53 12.14
C GLY A 38 5.49 20.17 11.68
N ARG A 39 6.56 19.38 11.50
CA ARG A 39 7.82 19.85 10.88
C ARG A 39 7.81 19.74 9.35
N ASN A 40 6.84 19.04 8.78
CA ASN A 40 6.73 18.85 7.34
C ASN A 40 5.95 20.01 6.70
N SER A 41 6.39 20.47 5.52
CA SER A 41 5.52 21.23 4.62
C SER A 41 4.53 20.26 3.98
N ASN A 42 3.23 20.51 4.17
CA ASN A 42 2.15 19.65 3.69
C ASN A 42 1.28 20.38 2.65
N VAL A 43 0.32 19.67 2.07
CA VAL A 43 -0.57 20.19 1.02
C VAL A 43 -1.71 21.07 1.55
N ASP A 44 -2.00 21.04 2.86
CA ASP A 44 -2.97 21.93 3.49
C ASP A 44 -2.42 23.36 3.59
N ASP A 45 -1.11 23.50 3.78
CA ASP A 45 -0.42 24.79 3.92
C ASP A 45 0.16 25.32 2.60
N TYR A 46 0.44 24.44 1.62
CA TYR A 46 1.12 24.79 0.37
C TYR A 46 0.49 24.11 -0.86
N PRO A 47 0.29 24.84 -1.98
CA PRO A 47 -0.13 24.21 -3.22
C PRO A 47 0.98 23.32 -3.79
N CYS A 48 0.63 22.10 -4.22
CA CYS A 48 1.57 21.14 -4.82
C CYS A 48 1.29 20.94 -6.32
N PHE A 49 2.22 21.42 -7.17
CA PHE A 49 2.15 21.24 -8.63
C PHE A 49 3.29 20.38 -9.19
N LEU A 50 3.95 19.58 -8.34
CA LEU A 50 5.05 18.71 -8.76
C LEU A 50 4.59 17.60 -9.72
N GLY A 51 3.33 17.16 -9.60
CA GLY A 51 2.73 16.14 -10.45
C GLY A 51 3.48 14.82 -10.36
N ALA A 52 3.87 14.28 -11.53
CA ALA A 52 4.69 13.08 -11.60
C ALA A 52 4.03 11.85 -10.92
N GLY A 53 2.75 11.61 -11.23
CA GLY A 53 2.01 10.45 -10.71
C GLY A 53 1.36 10.65 -9.34
N ALA A 54 1.68 11.72 -8.61
CA ALA A 54 1.00 12.11 -7.39
C ALA A 54 0.37 13.50 -7.56
N TYR A 55 -0.94 13.59 -7.36
CA TYR A 55 -1.71 14.80 -7.59
C TYR A 55 -2.61 15.09 -6.39
N ASP A 56 -2.51 16.30 -5.88
CA ASP A 56 -3.40 16.76 -4.82
C ASP A 56 -4.85 16.80 -5.33
N HIS A 57 -5.78 16.27 -4.55
CA HIS A 57 -7.18 16.14 -4.93
C HIS A 57 -8.09 16.08 -3.70
N PHE A 58 -9.35 16.48 -3.89
CA PHE A 58 -10.34 16.43 -2.83
C PHE A 58 -10.66 14.97 -2.45
N ILE A 59 -10.43 14.62 -1.19
CA ILE A 59 -10.85 13.34 -0.60
C ILE A 59 -12.14 13.58 0.19
N PRO A 60 -13.29 13.00 -0.21
CA PRO A 60 -14.53 13.13 0.52
C PRO A 60 -14.40 12.64 1.97
N SER A 61 -15.00 13.37 2.93
CA SER A 61 -14.88 13.07 4.37
C SER A 61 -15.34 11.66 4.78
N VAL A 62 -16.27 11.07 4.01
CA VAL A 62 -16.74 9.69 4.20
C VAL A 62 -15.61 8.67 4.03
N ILE A 63 -14.58 8.95 3.23
CA ILE A 63 -13.47 8.04 2.99
C ILE A 63 -12.65 7.84 4.26
N SER A 64 -12.31 8.92 4.98
CA SER A 64 -11.60 8.81 6.27
C SER A 64 -12.42 8.05 7.31
N HIS A 65 -13.75 8.21 7.29
CA HIS A 65 -14.64 7.44 8.15
C HIS A 65 -14.58 5.94 7.83
N LEU A 66 -14.64 5.56 6.54
CA LEU A 66 -14.54 4.17 6.10
C LEU A 66 -13.16 3.57 6.41
N ALA A 67 -12.08 4.30 6.16
CA ALA A 67 -10.72 3.85 6.45
C ALA A 67 -10.47 3.60 7.95
N GLY A 68 -11.20 4.30 8.83
CA GLY A 68 -11.14 4.13 10.28
C GLY A 68 -11.96 2.96 10.82
N ARG A 69 -12.70 2.23 9.98
CA ARG A 69 -13.54 1.10 10.40
C ARG A 69 -12.76 -0.21 10.41
N ALA A 70 -12.76 -0.88 11.57
CA ALA A 70 -12.00 -2.11 11.79
C ALA A 70 -12.39 -3.23 10.80
N GLU A 71 -13.64 -3.28 10.38
CA GLU A 71 -14.15 -4.27 9.43
C GLU A 71 -13.43 -4.21 8.06
N PHE A 72 -12.85 -3.06 7.70
CA PHE A 72 -12.13 -2.87 6.44
C PHE A 72 -10.62 -3.06 6.55
N TYR A 73 -9.98 -2.72 7.68
CA TYR A 73 -8.52 -2.78 7.80
C TYR A 73 -7.97 -3.94 8.64
N THR A 74 -8.81 -4.64 9.41
CA THR A 74 -8.36 -5.79 10.21
C THR A 74 -8.51 -7.12 9.49
N ALA A 75 -9.42 -7.20 8.51
CA ALA A 75 -9.55 -8.37 7.65
C ALA A 75 -8.34 -8.47 6.71
N TYR A 76 -7.82 -9.68 6.51
CA TYR A 76 -6.73 -9.94 5.55
C TYR A 76 -7.29 -10.39 4.20
N THR A 77 -6.47 -11.06 3.39
CA THR A 77 -6.88 -11.62 2.10
C THR A 77 -8.16 -12.45 2.25
N GLN A 78 -9.10 -12.18 1.34
CA GLN A 78 -10.47 -12.68 1.38
C GLN A 78 -10.57 -14.16 0.93
N TYR A 79 -9.84 -15.06 1.61
CA TYR A 79 -9.78 -16.49 1.30
C TYR A 79 -11.07 -17.26 1.65
N GLN A 80 -11.93 -16.70 2.50
CA GLN A 80 -13.20 -17.30 2.92
C GLN A 80 -14.35 -16.49 2.32
N PRO A 81 -14.70 -16.71 1.05
CA PRO A 81 -15.60 -15.84 0.31
C PRO A 81 -16.98 -15.69 0.97
N GLU A 82 -17.49 -16.73 1.65
CA GLU A 82 -18.80 -16.76 2.31
C GLU A 82 -18.95 -15.71 3.41
N ILE A 83 -17.84 -15.28 4.02
CA ILE A 83 -17.81 -14.28 5.09
C ILE A 83 -17.09 -12.99 4.68
N SER A 84 -16.79 -12.85 3.39
CA SER A 84 -15.97 -11.76 2.83
C SER A 84 -16.65 -10.99 1.69
N GLN A 85 -17.95 -11.23 1.45
CA GLN A 85 -18.67 -10.70 0.29
C GLN A 85 -18.63 -9.17 0.16
N GLY A 86 -18.64 -8.42 1.27
CA GLY A 86 -18.56 -6.96 1.21
C GLY A 86 -17.24 -6.44 0.63
N GLY A 87 -16.11 -7.01 1.05
CA GLY A 87 -14.80 -6.66 0.49
C GLY A 87 -14.64 -7.13 -0.95
N LEU A 88 -15.13 -8.33 -1.27
CA LEU A 88 -15.11 -8.85 -2.64
C LEU A 88 -15.96 -8.01 -3.60
N GLN A 89 -17.11 -7.51 -3.16
CA GLN A 89 -17.92 -6.59 -3.95
C GLN A 89 -17.17 -5.29 -4.22
N ALA A 90 -16.53 -4.68 -3.21
CA ALA A 90 -15.75 -3.46 -3.40
C ALA A 90 -14.59 -3.66 -4.39
N LEU A 91 -13.93 -4.82 -4.38
CA LEU A 91 -12.89 -5.15 -5.36
C LEU A 91 -13.47 -5.34 -6.77
N TRP A 92 -14.64 -5.95 -6.89
CA TRP A 92 -15.34 -6.08 -8.17
C TRP A 92 -15.77 -4.72 -8.73
N GLU A 93 -16.25 -3.80 -7.88
CA GLU A 93 -16.58 -2.43 -8.26
C GLU A 93 -15.32 -1.67 -8.74
N TYR A 94 -14.19 -1.82 -8.04
CA TYR A 94 -12.90 -1.29 -8.50
C TYR A 94 -12.51 -1.84 -9.87
N GLN A 95 -12.58 -3.15 -10.08
CA GLN A 95 -12.23 -3.78 -11.36
C GLN A 95 -13.14 -3.28 -12.49
N SER A 96 -14.44 -3.22 -12.24
CA SER A 96 -15.44 -2.71 -13.19
C SER A 96 -15.15 -1.26 -13.57
N PHE A 97 -14.89 -0.41 -12.57
CA PHE A 97 -14.54 1.00 -12.78
C PHE A 97 -13.28 1.17 -13.63
N ILE A 98 -12.22 0.39 -13.37
CA ILE A 98 -11.00 0.44 -14.17
C ILE A 98 -11.26 -0.03 -15.61
N CYS A 99 -12.00 -1.12 -15.81
CA CYS A 99 -12.37 -1.59 -17.15
C CYS A 99 -13.16 -0.54 -17.93
N GLU A 100 -14.15 0.10 -17.31
CA GLU A 100 -14.94 1.18 -17.93
C GLU A 100 -14.07 2.40 -18.26
N LEU A 101 -13.16 2.78 -17.37
CA LEU A 101 -12.27 3.94 -17.55
C LEU A 101 -11.23 3.71 -18.65
N THR A 102 -10.62 2.53 -18.73
CA THR A 102 -9.55 2.23 -19.68
C THR A 102 -10.05 1.64 -21.00
N GLY A 103 -11.30 1.15 -21.04
CA GLY A 103 -11.85 0.41 -22.18
C GLY A 103 -11.22 -0.97 -22.39
N LEU A 104 -10.62 -1.55 -21.34
CA LEU A 104 -10.02 -2.89 -21.39
C LEU A 104 -11.00 -3.93 -20.85
N GLU A 105 -10.85 -5.17 -21.31
CA GLU A 105 -11.78 -6.26 -20.97
C GLU A 105 -11.65 -6.77 -19.53
N VAL A 106 -10.46 -6.63 -18.92
CA VAL A 106 -10.18 -7.16 -17.60
C VAL A 106 -9.22 -6.25 -16.83
N SER A 107 -9.48 -6.11 -15.53
CA SER A 107 -8.58 -5.52 -14.54
C SER A 107 -8.34 -6.52 -13.42
N ASN A 108 -7.15 -6.49 -12.82
CA ASN A 108 -6.90 -7.18 -11.55
C ASN A 108 -7.41 -6.33 -10.37
N ALA A 109 -7.25 -6.86 -9.16
CA ALA A 109 -7.65 -6.21 -7.91
C ALA A 109 -6.53 -5.35 -7.29
N SER A 110 -5.81 -4.56 -8.11
CA SER A 110 -4.66 -3.68 -7.80
C SER A 110 -3.25 -4.28 -7.93
N LEU A 111 -2.26 -3.39 -7.96
CA LEU A 111 -0.81 -3.62 -7.82
C LEU A 111 -0.24 -2.54 -6.87
N TYR A 112 1.04 -2.64 -6.52
CA TYR A 112 1.66 -1.74 -5.53
C TYR A 112 1.72 -0.27 -5.97
N ASP A 113 2.18 -0.01 -7.20
CA ASP A 113 2.33 1.34 -7.73
C ASP A 113 2.45 1.34 -9.27
N GLY A 114 2.59 2.52 -9.87
CA GLY A 114 2.73 2.67 -11.32
C GLY A 114 4.03 2.11 -11.88
N ALA A 115 5.12 2.06 -11.10
CA ALA A 115 6.41 1.56 -11.55
C ALA A 115 6.37 0.02 -11.69
N THR A 116 5.93 -0.65 -10.61
CA THR A 116 5.74 -2.10 -10.56
C THR A 116 4.68 -2.56 -11.55
N ALA A 117 3.57 -1.83 -11.70
CA ALA A 117 2.57 -2.12 -12.73
C ALA A 117 3.14 -2.03 -14.16
N THR A 118 4.00 -1.03 -14.42
CA THR A 118 4.68 -0.88 -15.71
C THR A 118 5.61 -2.07 -15.97
N ALA A 119 6.37 -2.52 -14.97
CA ALA A 119 7.23 -3.70 -15.08
C ALA A 119 6.43 -5.00 -15.31
N GLU A 120 5.30 -5.19 -14.61
CA GLU A 120 4.44 -6.37 -14.82
C GLU A 120 3.84 -6.40 -16.23
N ALA A 121 3.45 -5.25 -16.77
CA ALA A 121 2.99 -5.16 -18.16
C ALA A 121 4.08 -5.58 -19.16
N MET A 122 5.35 -5.22 -18.90
CA MET A 122 6.49 -5.66 -19.71
C MET A 122 6.70 -7.16 -19.62
N ASN A 123 6.66 -7.72 -18.41
CA ASN A 123 6.80 -9.15 -18.18
C ASN A 123 5.70 -9.95 -18.88
N LEU A 124 4.45 -9.49 -18.79
CA LEU A 124 3.31 -10.09 -19.48
C LEU A 124 3.51 -10.06 -21.01
N ALA A 125 3.89 -8.91 -21.56
CA ALA A 125 4.13 -8.76 -23.00
C ALA A 125 5.29 -9.65 -23.49
N CYS A 126 6.38 -9.72 -22.74
CA CYS A 126 7.51 -10.62 -23.02
C CYS A 126 7.09 -12.09 -22.93
N GLY A 127 6.30 -12.47 -21.93
CA GLY A 127 5.79 -13.82 -21.74
C GLY A 127 4.91 -14.28 -22.90
N VAL A 128 3.98 -13.44 -23.35
CA VAL A 128 3.06 -13.75 -24.46
C VAL A 128 3.77 -13.77 -25.82
N THR A 129 4.72 -12.86 -26.05
CA THR A 129 5.34 -12.71 -27.38
C THR A 129 6.66 -13.47 -27.54
N GLY A 130 7.29 -13.91 -26.44
CA GLY A 130 8.64 -14.49 -26.43
C GLY A 130 9.77 -13.50 -26.74
N ARG A 131 9.45 -12.21 -26.93
CA ARG A 131 10.45 -11.17 -27.25
C ARG A 131 11.17 -10.71 -26.00
N LYS A 132 12.45 -10.38 -26.14
CA LYS A 132 13.35 -9.98 -25.04
C LYS A 132 13.66 -8.48 -24.99
N LYS A 133 13.00 -7.69 -25.84
CA LYS A 133 13.25 -6.25 -25.94
C LYS A 133 11.92 -5.51 -25.80
N VAL A 134 11.90 -4.52 -24.92
CA VAL A 134 10.78 -3.60 -24.69
C VAL A 134 11.24 -2.20 -25.05
N LEU A 135 10.38 -1.45 -25.71
CA LEU A 135 10.59 -0.03 -25.99
C LEU A 135 9.84 0.79 -24.94
N ILE A 136 10.53 1.72 -24.30
CA ILE A 136 9.95 2.61 -23.28
C ILE A 136 10.07 4.05 -23.79
N SER A 137 8.95 4.77 -23.79
CA SER A 137 8.95 6.18 -24.16
C SER A 137 9.73 7.01 -23.14
N GLY A 138 10.56 7.95 -23.63
CA GLY A 138 11.26 8.91 -22.78
C GLY A 138 10.34 9.84 -21.99
N ALA A 139 9.07 9.92 -22.37
CA ALA A 139 8.03 10.72 -21.70
C ALA A 139 7.35 9.99 -20.52
N VAL A 140 7.62 8.69 -20.32
CA VAL A 140 7.15 7.98 -19.13
C VAL A 140 7.78 8.60 -17.90
N HIS A 141 7.04 8.56 -16.78
CA HIS A 141 7.51 8.98 -15.48
C HIS A 141 8.98 8.56 -15.24
N PRO A 142 9.88 9.49 -14.86
CA PRO A 142 11.32 9.22 -14.81
C PRO A 142 11.71 8.06 -13.89
N PHE A 143 11.04 7.91 -12.74
CA PHE A 143 11.29 6.78 -11.82
C PHE A 143 10.78 5.43 -12.34
N TYR A 144 9.93 5.37 -13.36
CA TYR A 144 9.46 4.07 -13.90
C TYR A 144 10.43 3.50 -14.94
N ARG A 145 11.50 4.24 -15.27
CA ARG A 145 12.54 3.85 -16.24
C ARG A 145 13.83 3.36 -15.57
N GLN A 146 13.95 3.47 -14.25
CA GLN A 146 15.13 3.13 -13.46
C GLN A 146 14.89 1.82 -12.74
#